data_AF-A0A2N1Q662-F1
#
_entry.id   AF-A0A2N1Q662-F1
#
_cell.length_a   1.000
_cell.length_b   1.000
_cell.length_c   1.000
_cell.angle_alpha   90.00
_cell.angle_beta   90.00
_cell.angle_gamma   90.00
#
_symmetry.space_group_name_H-M   'P 1'
#
loop_
_entity.id
_entity.type
_entity.pdbx_description
1 polymer ?
#
loop_
_entity_poly.entity_id
_entity_poly.type
_entity_poly.pdbx_seq_one_letter_code
_entity_poly.pdbx_strand_id
1 'polypeptide(L)'
;MIAKTRYISDGKKALKELPIMHYLDAEYLYYPVTSARCPEGETCVRGGQFVKVGEVVGTRKGAFFEQPMHATCSGEVVGYEKHIDQSGKVVDCLIV
;
A
#
# COMPACT_ATOMS: atom_id res chain seq x y z
N MET A 1 -36.43 -3.79 26.33
CA MET A 1 -36.23 -2.36 25.98
C MET A 1 -34.75 -2.21 25.59
N ILE A 2 -34.45 -1.85 24.33
CA ILE A 2 -33.04 -1.75 23.86
C ILE A 2 -32.49 -0.37 24.22
N ALA A 3 -31.47 -0.32 25.08
CA ALA A 3 -30.77 0.91 25.42
C ALA A 3 -29.79 1.28 24.28
N LYS A 4 -30.02 2.39 23.59
CA LYS A 4 -29.12 2.89 22.54
C LYS A 4 -28.03 3.74 23.19
N THR A 5 -26.75 3.37 23.00
CA THR A 5 -25.63 4.22 23.45
C THR A 5 -25.57 5.48 22.58
N ARG A 6 -25.51 6.66 23.20
CA ARG A 6 -25.45 7.96 22.50
C ARG A 6 -24.03 8.50 22.35
N TYR A 7 -23.08 7.85 23.01
CA TYR A 7 -21.69 8.26 23.06
C TYR A 7 -20.82 7.01 22.88
N ILE A 8 -20.32 6.82 21.67
CA ILE A 8 -19.22 5.90 21.39
C ILE A 8 -17.97 6.77 21.31
N SER A 9 -17.03 6.59 22.25
CA SER A 9 -15.77 7.30 22.17
C SER A 9 -15.03 6.88 20.90
N ASP A 10 -14.52 7.84 20.14
CA ASP A 10 -13.76 7.57 18.90
C ASP A 10 -12.36 6.98 19.15
N GLY A 11 -11.98 6.78 20.42
CA GLY A 11 -10.69 6.21 20.83
C GLY A 11 -9.48 7.10 20.58
N LYS A 12 -9.64 8.27 19.94
CA LYS A 12 -8.50 9.08 19.45
C LYS A 12 -7.58 9.58 20.55
N LYS A 13 -8.08 9.80 21.77
CA LYS A 13 -7.24 10.16 22.92
C LYS A 13 -6.28 9.03 23.29
N ALA A 14 -6.78 7.80 23.39
CA ALA A 14 -5.98 6.62 23.70
C ALA A 14 -4.99 6.29 22.58
N LEU A 15 -5.37 6.50 21.31
CA LEU A 15 -4.47 6.27 20.16
C LEU A 15 -3.19 7.11 20.20
N LYS A 16 -3.19 8.25 20.90
CA LYS A 16 -1.99 9.11 21.06
C LYS A 16 -0.98 8.56 22.06
N GLU A 17 -1.43 7.70 22.97
CA GLU A 17 -0.60 7.13 24.05
C GLU A 17 -0.04 5.75 23.68
N LEU A 18 -0.52 5.17 22.58
CA LEU A 18 -0.04 3.87 22.11
C LEU A 18 1.45 3.96 21.70
N PRO A 19 2.23 2.90 21.99
CA PRO A 19 3.63 2.87 21.60
C PRO A 19 3.78 2.91 20.08
N ILE A 20 4.71 3.73 19.60
CA ILE A 20 5.09 3.78 18.19
C ILE A 20 6.20 2.76 17.98
N MET A 21 5.95 1.76 17.13
CA MET A 21 6.97 0.84 16.65
C MET A 21 7.51 1.32 15.32
N HIS A 22 8.82 1.53 15.24
CA HIS A 22 9.48 1.92 14.01
C HIS A 22 9.93 0.68 13.23
N TYR A 23 9.53 0.59 11.96
CA TYR A 23 10.00 -0.41 11.02
C TYR A 23 10.88 0.30 9.98
N LEU A 24 12.11 0.61 10.36
CA LEU A 24 13.05 1.37 9.50
C LEU A 24 13.81 0.46 8.53
N ASP A 25 14.07 -0.79 8.93
CA ASP A 25 14.90 -1.74 8.20
C ASP A 25 14.04 -2.92 7.69
N ALA A 26 13.08 -2.62 6.81
CA ALA A 26 12.29 -3.66 6.16
C ALA A 26 13.12 -4.34 5.07
N GLU A 27 13.10 -5.68 5.03
CA GLU A 27 13.79 -6.48 4.01
C GLU A 27 13.15 -6.33 2.62
N TYR A 28 11.82 -6.12 2.58
CA TYR A 28 11.04 -5.98 1.35
C TYR A 28 10.09 -4.79 1.43
N LEU A 29 9.88 -4.14 0.28
CA LEU A 29 8.89 -3.09 0.09
C LEU A 29 7.79 -3.55 -0.85
N TYR A 30 6.55 -3.34 -0.40
CA TYR A 30 5.35 -3.78 -1.11
C TYR A 30 4.63 -2.58 -1.71
N TYR A 31 4.48 -2.58 -3.02
CA TYR A 31 3.78 -1.53 -3.77
C TYR A 31 2.46 -2.07 -4.31
N PRO A 32 1.31 -1.70 -3.72
CA PRO A 32 0.02 -2.15 -4.21
C PRO A 32 -0.20 -1.72 -5.67
N VAL A 33 -0.59 -2.63 -6.53
CA VAL A 33 -0.86 -2.33 -7.95
C VAL A 33 -2.20 -1.61 -8.10
N THR A 34 -3.14 -1.86 -7.18
CA THR A 34 -4.45 -1.19 -7.15
C THR A 34 -4.64 -0.43 -5.84
N SER A 35 -5.65 0.46 -5.82
CA SER A 35 -6.04 1.20 -4.62
C SER A 35 -7.55 1.49 -4.63
N ALA A 36 -8.11 1.94 -3.52
CA ALA A 36 -9.52 2.30 -3.44
C ALA A 36 -10.00 3.31 -4.51
N ARG A 37 -9.10 4.17 -5.03
CA ARG A 37 -9.43 5.12 -6.11
C ARG A 37 -9.03 4.63 -7.51
N CYS A 38 -8.12 3.67 -7.60
CA CYS A 38 -7.62 3.12 -8.85
C CYS A 38 -7.85 1.62 -8.86
N PRO A 39 -9.01 1.14 -9.36
CA PRO A 39 -9.37 -0.27 -9.31
C PRO A 39 -8.51 -1.13 -10.24
N GLU A 40 -7.88 -0.51 -11.24
CA GLU A 40 -7.02 -1.16 -12.22
C GLU A 40 -5.60 -0.60 -12.13
N GLY A 41 -4.62 -1.41 -12.49
CA GLY A 41 -3.22 -1.02 -12.53
C GLY A 41 -2.37 -2.07 -13.21
N GLU A 42 -1.22 -1.63 -13.70
CA GLU A 42 -0.25 -2.48 -14.38
C GLU A 42 1.17 -2.08 -13.98
N THR A 43 2.07 -3.05 -13.94
CA THR A 43 3.49 -2.83 -13.70
C THR A 43 4.27 -2.90 -14.99
N CYS A 44 5.34 -2.10 -15.08
CA CYS A 44 6.23 -2.08 -16.25
C CYS A 44 7.55 -2.83 -16.00
N VAL A 45 7.68 -3.49 -14.85
CA VAL A 45 8.89 -4.20 -14.41
C VAL A 45 8.69 -5.71 -14.33
N ARG A 46 9.79 -6.46 -14.35
CA ARG A 46 9.79 -7.93 -14.32
C ARG A 46 10.61 -8.46 -13.15
N GLY A 47 10.32 -9.68 -12.70
CA GLY A 47 11.14 -10.38 -11.70
C GLY A 47 12.62 -10.44 -12.11
N GLY A 48 13.51 -10.13 -11.18
CA GLY A 48 14.96 -10.02 -11.38
C GLY A 48 15.43 -8.68 -11.94
N GLN A 49 14.54 -7.74 -12.26
CA GLN A 49 14.92 -6.41 -12.73
C GLN A 49 15.40 -5.56 -11.57
N PHE A 50 16.58 -4.94 -11.70
CA PHE A 50 17.04 -3.93 -10.76
C PHE A 50 16.40 -2.57 -11.08
N VAL A 51 15.73 -1.96 -10.11
CA VAL A 51 15.11 -0.63 -10.21
C VAL A 51 15.83 0.37 -9.32
N LYS A 52 15.80 1.65 -9.71
CA LYS A 52 16.37 2.75 -8.93
C LYS A 52 15.29 3.51 -8.16
N VAL A 53 15.70 4.16 -7.08
CA VAL A 53 14.83 5.09 -6.35
C VAL A 53 14.32 6.19 -7.29
N GLY A 54 13.00 6.40 -7.28
CA GLY A 54 12.31 7.33 -8.17
C GLY A 54 12.05 6.79 -9.58
N GLU A 55 12.41 5.55 -9.90
CA GLU A 55 12.06 4.93 -11.18
C GLU A 55 10.58 4.57 -11.22
N VAL A 56 9.94 4.76 -12.38
CA VAL A 56 8.54 4.35 -12.59
C VAL A 56 8.48 2.83 -12.72
N VAL A 57 7.75 2.18 -11.81
CA VAL A 57 7.60 0.71 -11.76
C VAL A 57 6.21 0.22 -12.18
N GLY A 58 5.28 1.14 -12.43
CA GLY A 58 3.95 0.84 -12.91
C GLY A 58 3.06 2.06 -13.00
N THR A 59 1.79 1.84 -13.35
CA THR A 59 0.77 2.86 -13.47
C THR A 59 -0.54 2.32 -12.91
N ARG A 60 -1.19 3.08 -12.02
CA ARG A 60 -2.56 2.81 -11.58
C ARG A 60 -3.53 3.64 -12.41
N LYS A 61 -4.70 3.06 -12.71
CA LYS A 61 -5.74 3.71 -13.51
C LYS A 61 -6.95 4.03 -12.62
N GLY A 62 -7.20 5.33 -12.48
CA GLY A 62 -8.43 5.86 -11.90
C GLY A 62 -9.50 6.09 -12.97
N ALA A 63 -10.67 6.55 -12.56
CA ALA A 63 -11.80 6.76 -13.48
C ALA A 63 -11.52 7.79 -14.59
N PHE A 64 -10.64 8.77 -14.34
CA PHE A 64 -10.36 9.88 -15.25
C PHE A 64 -8.89 10.32 -15.23
N PHE A 65 -8.00 9.53 -14.65
CA PHE A 65 -6.58 9.85 -14.53
C PHE A 65 -5.73 8.59 -14.42
N GLU A 66 -4.46 8.74 -14.75
CA GLU A 66 -3.43 7.73 -14.50
C GLU A 66 -2.49 8.23 -13.41
N GLN A 67 -2.02 7.31 -12.57
CA GLN A 67 -1.12 7.59 -11.47
C GLN A 67 0.14 6.73 -11.59
N PRO A 68 1.30 7.31 -11.94
CA PRO A 68 2.55 6.57 -11.98
C PRO A 68 2.96 6.12 -10.57
N MET A 69 3.39 4.86 -10.48
CA MET A 69 3.97 4.25 -9.30
C MET A 69 5.49 4.36 -9.38
N HIS A 70 6.13 4.92 -8.36
CA HIS A 70 7.57 5.10 -8.32
C HIS A 70 8.18 4.23 -7.21
N ALA A 71 9.33 3.62 -7.48
CA ALA A 71 10.09 2.90 -6.47
C ALA A 71 10.61 3.87 -5.40
N THR A 72 10.40 3.55 -4.12
CA THR A 72 10.92 4.34 -3.00
C THR A 72 12.33 3.92 -2.58
N CYS A 73 12.81 2.78 -3.08
CA CYS A 73 14.16 2.26 -2.86
C CYS A 73 14.82 1.88 -4.20
N SER A 74 16.12 1.59 -4.16
CA SER A 74 16.79 0.87 -5.24
C SER A 74 16.99 -0.58 -4.83
N GLY A 75 16.65 -1.52 -5.69
CA GLY A 75 16.62 -2.94 -5.34
C GLY A 75 16.23 -3.83 -6.52
N GLU A 76 16.18 -5.14 -6.28
CA GLU A 76 15.79 -6.13 -7.28
C GLU A 76 14.31 -6.47 -7.12
N VAL A 77 13.55 -6.42 -8.21
CA VAL A 77 12.16 -6.83 -8.21
C VAL A 77 12.07 -8.33 -7.95
N VAL A 78 11.56 -8.70 -6.78
CA VAL A 78 11.42 -10.12 -6.39
C VAL A 78 10.24 -10.76 -7.13
N GLY A 79 9.16 -10.01 -7.33
CA GLY A 79 7.96 -10.50 -7.99
C GLY A 79 6.69 -9.84 -7.50
N TYR A 80 5.62 -10.63 -7.39
CA TYR A 80 4.28 -10.16 -7.03
C TYR A 80 3.67 -11.07 -5.96
N GLU A 81 3.08 -10.47 -4.93
CA GLU A 81 2.36 -11.19 -3.87
C GLU A 81 1.04 -10.48 -3.53
N LYS A 82 0.05 -11.23 -3.06
CA LYS A 82 -1.25 -10.68 -2.66
C LYS A 82 -1.26 -10.31 -1.18
N HIS A 83 -1.58 -9.05 -0.86
CA HIS A 83 -1.74 -8.56 0.51
C HIS A 83 -3.10 -7.92 0.74
N ILE A 84 -3.49 -7.75 2.00
CA ILE A 84 -4.70 -7.04 2.38
C ILE A 84 -4.38 -5.54 2.50
N ASP A 85 -5.09 -4.71 1.74
CA ASP A 85 -4.94 -3.25 1.79
C ASP A 85 -5.73 -2.62 2.95
N GLN A 86 -5.61 -1.30 3.14
CA GLN A 86 -6.35 -0.57 4.17
C GLN A 86 -7.89 -0.63 4.04
N SER A 87 -8.41 -1.04 2.88
CA SER A 87 -9.86 -1.24 2.67
C SER A 87 -10.32 -2.66 3.02
N GLY A 88 -9.40 -3.55 3.42
CA GLY A 88 -9.67 -4.94 3.71
C GLY A 88 -9.75 -5.82 2.45
N LYS A 89 -9.31 -5.32 1.28
CA LYS A 89 -9.35 -6.06 0.02
C LYS A 89 -7.99 -6.70 -0.27
N VAL A 90 -8.04 -7.85 -0.91
CA VAL A 90 -6.84 -8.52 -1.41
C VAL A 90 -6.39 -7.81 -2.68
N VAL A 91 -5.16 -7.30 -2.68
CA VAL A 91 -4.54 -6.56 -3.80
C VAL A 91 -3.20 -7.20 -4.16
N ASP A 92 -2.86 -7.19 -5.44
CA ASP A 92 -1.52 -7.57 -5.91
C ASP A 92 -0.53 -6.46 -5.54
N CYS A 93 0.61 -6.84 -4.97
CA CYS A 93 1.71 -5.95 -4.61
C CYS A 93 2.96 -6.36 -5.38
N LEU A 94 3.59 -5.39 -6.04
CA LEU A 94 4.96 -5.52 -6.53
C LEU A 94 5.91 -5.52 -5.34
N ILE A 95 6.88 -6.42 -5.34
CA ILE A 95 7.91 -6.53 -4.31
C ILE A 95 9.24 -6.05 -4.87
N VAL A 96 9.86 -5.10 -4.19
CA VAL A 96 11.23 -4.63 -4.42
C VAL A 96 12.02 -4.75 -3.13
#